data_AF-A0A816GQV1-F1
#
_entry.id   AF-A0A816GQV1-F1
#
_cell.length_a   1.000
_cell.length_b   1.000
_cell.length_c   1.000
_cell.angle_alpha   90.00
_cell.angle_beta   90.00
_cell.angle_gamma   90.00
#
_symmetry.space_group_name_H-M   'P 1'
#
loop_
_entity.id
_entity.type
_entity.pdbx_description
1 polymer ?
#
loop_
_entity_poly.entity_id
_entity_poly.type
_entity_poly.pdbx_seq_one_letter_code
_entity_poly.pdbx_strand_id
1 'polypeptide(L)'
;MRLASDFFLSLPHFKFIEHQEAFNLNNTAQWPWFYLRKKQLFLFFQDATHLVTKWRNRLLSSTAQLIVGQQSITIQHVADIIENSNYTKLDHGLNRSDLNPKDRQNYNSCVKLASDNVLSILLDGTDTYGTYVYLRLLQMIILAYVEKRTRIEECLQSAWCIVFVCRMWWAWLQNKQSKSTTASTITKTNAKSKCFITKTAYLSVELNAHTLLYMVLLVKQKQLPREALNVYLFNSQSCE
;
A
#
# COMPACT_ATOMS: atom_id res chain seq x y z
N MET A 1 -7.18 -5.04 -20.93
CA MET A 1 -6.80 -4.23 -19.75
C MET A 1 -6.09 -2.91 -20.11
N ARG A 2 -4.99 -2.91 -20.90
CA ARG A 2 -4.27 -1.68 -21.31
C ARG A 2 -4.99 -0.81 -22.36
N LEU A 3 -5.87 -1.41 -23.15
CA LEU A 3 -6.59 -0.77 -24.27
C LEU A 3 -7.85 0.00 -23.85
N ALA A 4 -8.31 -0.16 -22.60
CA ALA A 4 -9.66 0.25 -22.19
C ALA A 4 -9.71 1.48 -21.24
N SER A 5 -8.55 2.02 -20.85
CA SER A 5 -8.45 3.04 -19.80
C SER A 5 -7.98 4.41 -20.30
N ASP A 6 -7.73 4.58 -21.61
CA ASP A 6 -7.06 5.76 -22.19
C ASP A 6 -5.77 6.18 -21.46
N PHE A 7 -5.17 5.28 -20.67
CA PHE A 7 -3.97 5.57 -19.88
C PHE A 7 -2.69 5.27 -20.66
N PHE A 8 -2.76 4.43 -21.69
CA PHE A 8 -1.63 4.08 -22.57
C PHE A 8 -1.97 3.95 -24.07
N LEU A 9 -3.22 3.69 -24.44
CA LEU A 9 -3.69 3.58 -25.83
C LEU A 9 -5.10 4.18 -25.92
N SER A 10 -5.30 5.15 -26.81
CA SER A 10 -6.62 5.64 -27.18
C SER A 10 -7.20 4.77 -28.29
N LEU A 11 -8.45 4.32 -28.13
CA LEU A 11 -9.17 3.70 -29.24
C LEU A 11 -9.72 4.84 -30.11
N PRO A 12 -9.26 5.01 -31.36
CA PRO A 12 -9.60 6.18 -32.19
C PRO A 12 -11.10 6.33 -32.45
N HIS A 13 -11.88 5.26 -32.30
CA HIS A 13 -13.33 5.24 -32.51
C HIS A 13 -14.15 4.98 -31.25
N PHE A 14 -13.54 4.84 -30.08
CA PHE A 14 -14.25 4.57 -28.83
C PHE A 14 -13.83 5.53 -27.73
N LYS A 15 -14.66 6.53 -27.48
CA LYS A 15 -14.42 7.54 -26.45
C LYS A 15 -15.03 7.08 -25.12
N PHE A 16 -14.21 6.48 -24.26
CA PHE A 16 -14.63 5.98 -22.95
C PHE A 16 -15.35 7.02 -22.07
N ILE A 17 -14.99 8.30 -22.21
CA ILE A 17 -15.53 9.42 -21.41
C ILE A 17 -16.94 9.82 -21.88
N GLU A 18 -17.27 9.58 -23.14
CA GLU A 18 -18.55 9.93 -23.76
C GLU A 18 -19.54 8.75 -23.75
N HIS A 19 -19.13 7.59 -23.22
CA HIS A 19 -19.98 6.40 -23.14
C HIS A 19 -21.19 6.64 -22.22
N GLN A 20 -22.37 6.20 -22.65
CA GLN A 20 -23.63 6.43 -21.93
C GLN A 20 -23.66 5.73 -20.56
N GLU A 21 -22.99 4.58 -20.44
CA GLU A 21 -22.89 3.80 -19.20
C GLU A 21 -21.73 4.24 -18.30
N ALA A 22 -20.99 5.30 -18.66
CA ALA A 22 -19.89 5.75 -17.83
C ALA A 22 -20.41 6.30 -16.49
N PHE A 23 -19.81 5.85 -15.39
CA PHE A 23 -20.00 6.44 -14.08
C PHE A 23 -19.58 7.91 -14.09
N ASN A 24 -20.29 8.75 -13.35
CA ASN A 24 -20.03 10.18 -13.33
C ASN A 24 -20.19 10.75 -11.92
N LEU A 25 -19.10 11.24 -11.34
CA LEU A 25 -19.19 11.91 -10.04
C LEU A 25 -19.71 13.34 -10.17
N ASN A 26 -20.89 13.61 -9.65
CA ASN A 26 -21.41 14.98 -9.55
C ASN A 26 -20.69 15.76 -8.45
N ASN A 27 -20.42 17.05 -8.70
CA ASN A 27 -19.94 18.03 -7.71
C ASN A 27 -18.76 17.56 -6.83
N THR A 28 -17.75 16.94 -7.44
CA THR A 28 -16.46 16.81 -6.74
C THR A 28 -15.88 18.21 -6.62
N ALA A 29 -15.92 18.80 -5.43
CA ALA A 29 -15.03 19.90 -5.10
C ALA A 29 -13.62 19.50 -5.56
N GLN A 30 -12.85 20.43 -6.13
CA GLN A 30 -11.47 20.14 -6.54
C GLN A 30 -10.69 19.74 -5.29
N TRP A 31 -10.58 18.44 -5.04
CA TRP A 31 -9.77 17.90 -3.98
C TRP A 31 -8.40 17.59 -4.58
N PRO A 32 -7.36 18.40 -4.28
CA PRO A 32 -6.07 18.30 -4.97
C PRO A 32 -5.33 16.98 -4.72
N TRP A 33 -5.84 16.16 -3.80
CA TRP A 33 -5.27 14.87 -3.44
C TRP A 33 -5.91 13.71 -4.22
N PHE A 34 -7.02 13.95 -4.95
CA PHE A 34 -7.76 12.96 -5.71
C PHE A 34 -7.55 13.11 -7.21
N TYR A 35 -7.05 12.05 -7.85
CA TYR A 35 -6.59 12.08 -9.23
C TYR A 35 -7.46 11.32 -10.24
N LEU A 36 -8.55 10.67 -9.81
CA LEU A 36 -9.45 10.02 -10.77
C LEU A 36 -10.29 11.07 -11.51
N ARG A 37 -10.43 10.88 -12.82
CA ARG A 37 -11.29 11.72 -13.65
C ARG A 37 -12.74 11.58 -13.21
N LYS A 38 -13.51 12.64 -13.39
CA LYS A 38 -14.93 12.73 -13.04
C LYS A 38 -15.76 11.58 -13.63
N LYS A 39 -15.51 11.24 -14.91
CA LYS A 39 -16.16 10.13 -15.60
C LYS A 39 -15.23 8.93 -15.75
N GLN A 40 -15.74 7.73 -15.48
CA GLN A 40 -15.02 6.46 -15.59
C GLN A 40 -15.97 5.39 -16.15
N LEU A 41 -15.55 4.67 -17.19
CA LEU A 41 -16.29 3.49 -17.64
C LEU A 41 -15.91 2.24 -16.82
N PHE A 42 -14.65 2.13 -16.42
CA PHE A 42 -14.13 1.03 -15.63
C PHE A 42 -13.49 1.53 -14.35
N LEU A 43 -13.65 0.75 -13.29
CA LEU A 43 -12.98 0.95 -12.02
C LEU A 43 -11.93 -0.14 -11.86
N PHE A 44 -10.70 0.27 -11.58
CA PHE A 44 -9.58 -0.65 -11.46
C PHE A 44 -9.18 -0.79 -9.99
N PHE A 45 -9.09 -2.04 -9.55
CA PHE A 45 -8.58 -2.41 -8.24
C PHE A 45 -7.38 -3.32 -8.43
N GLN A 46 -6.27 -3.03 -7.76
CA GLN A 46 -5.14 -3.95 -7.68
C GLN A 46 -5.39 -4.96 -6.57
N ASP A 47 -4.93 -6.17 -6.81
CA ASP A 47 -5.02 -7.22 -5.80
C ASP A 47 -4.27 -6.83 -4.51
N ALA A 48 -5.02 -6.84 -3.40
CA ALA A 48 -4.51 -6.45 -2.09
C ALA A 48 -3.61 -7.51 -1.45
N THR A 49 -3.85 -8.81 -1.65
CA THR A 49 -3.01 -9.91 -1.17
C THR A 49 -1.62 -9.84 -1.80
N HIS A 50 -1.55 -9.60 -3.11
CA HIS A 50 -0.31 -9.38 -3.86
C HIS A 50 0.36 -8.06 -3.48
N LEU A 51 -0.39 -7.02 -3.13
CA LEU A 51 0.16 -5.77 -2.58
C LEU A 51 0.84 -6.02 -1.22
N VAL A 52 0.17 -6.73 -0.31
CA VAL A 52 0.67 -7.08 1.02
C VAL A 52 1.96 -7.89 0.92
N THR A 53 2.00 -8.93 0.06
CA THR A 53 3.21 -9.74 -0.13
C THR A 53 4.34 -8.95 -0.79
N LYS A 54 4.06 -8.07 -1.77
CA LYS A 54 5.07 -7.15 -2.34
C LYS A 54 5.67 -6.22 -1.29
N TRP A 55 4.85 -5.74 -0.37
CA TRP A 55 5.29 -4.89 0.74
C TRP A 55 6.23 -5.67 1.68
N ARG A 56 5.83 -6.86 2.17
CA ARG A 56 6.71 -7.73 2.96
C ARG A 56 8.01 -8.07 2.23
N ASN A 57 7.92 -8.52 0.98
CA ASN A 57 9.10 -8.93 0.19
C ASN A 57 10.09 -7.78 0.01
N ARG A 58 9.61 -6.54 0.04
CA ARG A 58 10.47 -5.36 -0.01
C ARG A 58 11.28 -5.18 1.27
N LEU A 59 10.68 -5.43 2.44
CA LEU A 59 11.38 -5.44 3.73
C LEU A 59 12.44 -6.55 3.80
N LEU A 60 12.15 -7.72 3.23
CA LEU A 60 13.05 -8.87 3.20
C LEU A 60 14.15 -8.78 2.13
N SER A 61 14.10 -7.78 1.25
CA SER A 61 15.01 -7.68 0.12
C SER A 61 16.38 -7.18 0.57
N SER A 62 17.43 -7.97 0.34
CA SER A 62 18.84 -7.58 0.58
C SER A 62 19.29 -6.34 -0.20
N THR A 63 18.59 -5.99 -1.28
CA THR A 63 18.88 -4.79 -2.09
C THR A 63 18.19 -3.53 -1.59
N ALA A 64 17.24 -3.66 -0.66
CA ALA A 64 16.49 -2.52 -0.14
C ALA A 64 17.26 -1.88 1.03
N GLN A 65 17.19 -0.55 1.11
CA GLN A 65 17.81 0.26 2.17
C GLN A 65 16.75 1.24 2.68
N LEU A 66 15.64 0.68 3.16
CA LEU A 66 14.45 1.44 3.53
C LEU A 66 14.75 2.36 4.71
N ILE A 67 14.31 3.61 4.60
CA ILE A 67 14.48 4.63 5.65
C ILE A 67 13.24 5.51 5.70
N VAL A 68 12.79 5.90 6.89
CA VAL A 68 11.72 6.90 7.06
C VAL A 68 12.18 7.95 8.07
N GLY A 69 12.27 9.21 7.63
CA GLY A 69 12.92 10.25 8.43
C GLY A 69 14.38 9.88 8.74
N GLN A 70 14.74 9.88 10.02
CA GLN A 70 16.09 9.47 10.45
C GLN A 70 16.19 8.00 10.83
N GLN A 71 15.08 7.25 10.77
CA GLN A 71 14.98 5.89 11.25
C GLN A 71 15.22 4.88 10.13
N SER A 72 15.96 3.82 10.44
CA SER A 72 16.14 2.69 9.53
C SER A 72 14.92 1.78 9.56
N ILE A 73 14.60 1.16 8.42
CA ILE A 73 13.58 0.12 8.33
C ILE A 73 14.30 -1.15 7.91
N THR A 74 14.34 -2.13 8.80
CA THR A 74 15.04 -3.39 8.57
C THR A 74 14.27 -4.57 9.15
N ILE A 75 14.39 -5.71 8.48
CA ILE A 75 13.90 -6.98 9.02
C ILE A 75 14.70 -7.43 10.24
N GLN A 76 15.94 -6.94 10.42
CA GLN A 76 16.76 -7.31 11.56
C GLN A 76 16.07 -6.97 12.89
N HIS A 77 15.40 -5.81 12.98
CA HIS A 77 14.59 -5.45 14.15
C HIS A 77 13.56 -6.53 14.53
N VAL A 78 13.00 -7.24 13.53
CA VAL A 78 12.06 -8.34 13.77
C VAL A 78 12.79 -9.65 14.09
N ALA A 79 13.94 -9.90 13.45
CA ALA A 79 14.78 -11.04 13.79
C ALA A 79 15.24 -10.97 15.25
N ASP A 80 15.61 -9.78 15.73
CA ASP A 80 16.02 -9.53 17.10
C ASP A 80 14.88 -9.84 18.08
N ILE A 81 13.62 -9.54 17.75
CA ILE A 81 12.46 -9.93 18.57
C ILE A 81 12.38 -11.45 18.76
N ILE A 82 12.65 -12.22 17.70
CA ILE A 82 12.61 -13.69 17.74
C ILE A 82 13.80 -14.27 18.52
N GLU A 83 14.94 -13.56 18.52
CA GLU A 83 16.19 -13.99 19.16
C GLU A 83 16.32 -13.56 20.62
N ASN A 84 15.61 -12.51 21.01
CA ASN A 84 15.75 -11.90 22.32
C ASN A 84 15.10 -12.76 23.40
N SER A 85 15.89 -13.11 24.42
CA SER A 85 15.45 -13.93 25.56
C SER A 85 14.34 -13.31 26.40
N ASN A 86 14.10 -12.00 26.28
CA ASN A 86 13.03 -11.30 27.00
C ASN A 86 11.65 -11.56 26.40
N TYR A 87 11.57 -12.08 25.18
CA TYR A 87 10.32 -12.39 24.51
C TYR A 87 10.25 -13.87 24.17
N THR A 88 9.08 -14.45 24.39
CA THR A 88 8.75 -15.82 23.99
C THR A 88 7.94 -15.80 22.71
N LYS A 89 7.86 -16.96 22.04
CA LYS A 89 6.98 -17.13 20.88
C LYS A 89 5.50 -16.83 21.18
N LEU A 90 5.06 -16.95 22.43
CA LEU A 90 3.69 -16.58 22.81
C LEU A 90 3.49 -15.06 22.81
N ASP A 91 4.53 -14.30 23.12
CA ASP A 91 4.48 -12.84 23.11
C ASP A 91 4.37 -12.33 21.67
N HIS A 92 5.29 -12.76 20.80
CA HIS A 92 5.40 -12.19 19.44
C HIS A 92 4.71 -13.00 18.34
N GLY A 93 4.44 -14.29 18.51
CA GLY A 93 3.74 -15.14 17.52
C GLY A 93 4.51 -15.48 16.23
N LEU A 94 5.78 -15.11 16.16
CA LEU A 94 6.65 -15.27 14.97
C LEU A 94 7.51 -16.54 15.04
N ASN A 95 7.87 -17.06 13.87
CA ASN A 95 8.89 -18.08 13.66
C ASN A 95 9.97 -17.55 12.70
N ARG A 96 11.16 -18.16 12.73
CA ARG A 96 12.23 -17.84 11.76
C ARG A 96 11.81 -17.98 10.30
N SER A 97 10.95 -18.95 10.00
CA SER A 97 10.39 -19.15 8.66
C SER A 97 9.57 -17.95 8.17
N ASP A 98 8.96 -17.17 9.07
CA ASP A 98 8.16 -16.00 8.70
C ASP A 98 9.05 -14.87 8.12
N LEU A 99 10.37 -14.92 8.36
CA LEU A 99 11.38 -14.02 7.80
C LEU A 99 12.08 -14.56 6.55
N ASN A 100 11.64 -15.72 6.02
CA ASN A 100 12.28 -16.34 4.86
C ASN A 100 12.00 -15.56 3.56
N PRO A 101 13.01 -15.00 2.87
CA PRO A 101 12.83 -14.25 1.63
C PRO A 101 12.54 -15.13 0.40
N LYS A 102 12.75 -16.46 0.50
CA LYS A 102 12.50 -17.39 -0.62
C LYS A 102 11.01 -17.62 -0.84
N ASP A 103 10.22 -17.59 0.22
CA ASP A 103 8.77 -17.75 0.15
C ASP A 103 8.09 -16.39 -0.06
N ARG A 104 7.99 -16.00 -1.33
CA ARG A 104 7.50 -14.69 -1.76
C ARG A 104 5.97 -14.57 -1.74
N GLN A 105 5.25 -15.69 -1.62
CA GLN A 105 3.78 -15.73 -1.65
C GLN A 105 3.16 -15.92 -0.26
N ASN A 106 3.98 -16.00 0.80
CA ASN A 106 3.52 -16.22 2.17
C ASN A 106 2.73 -15.04 2.73
N TYR A 107 1.43 -15.03 2.48
CA TYR A 107 0.51 -14.03 3.03
C TYR A 107 0.42 -14.16 4.56
N ASN A 108 0.39 -15.37 5.11
CA ASN A 108 0.28 -15.60 6.56
C ASN A 108 1.42 -14.95 7.35
N SER A 109 2.64 -14.99 6.81
CA SER A 109 3.78 -14.28 7.39
C SER A 109 3.57 -12.78 7.40
N CYS A 110 2.93 -12.21 6.37
CA CYS A 110 2.63 -10.78 6.33
C CYS A 110 1.67 -10.38 7.47
N VAL A 111 0.63 -11.19 7.72
CA VAL A 111 -0.33 -10.95 8.81
C VAL A 111 0.35 -11.02 10.17
N LYS A 112 1.18 -12.04 10.41
CA LYS A 112 1.91 -12.15 11.68
C LYS A 112 2.87 -10.99 11.92
N LEU A 113 3.63 -10.59 10.89
CA LEU A 113 4.55 -9.46 10.97
C LEU A 113 3.82 -8.15 11.31
N ALA A 114 2.60 -8.00 10.83
CA ALA A 114 1.76 -6.82 11.07
C ALA A 114 0.82 -6.97 12.29
N SER A 115 1.02 -7.99 13.14
CA SER A 115 0.18 -8.21 14.32
C SER A 115 0.43 -7.16 15.40
N ASP A 116 -0.60 -6.88 16.21
CA ASP A 116 -0.50 -5.91 17.29
C ASP A 116 0.59 -6.25 18.31
N ASN A 117 0.80 -7.55 18.57
CA ASN A 117 1.88 -8.02 19.44
C ASN A 117 3.26 -7.59 18.92
N VAL A 118 3.57 -7.86 17.64
CA VAL A 118 4.85 -7.47 17.04
C VAL A 118 4.99 -5.95 17.01
N LEU A 119 3.91 -5.24 16.69
CA LEU A 119 3.91 -3.78 16.64
C LEU A 119 4.14 -3.15 18.02
N SER A 120 3.56 -3.70 19.09
CA SER A 120 3.78 -3.22 20.45
C SER A 120 5.25 -3.35 20.87
N ILE A 121 5.87 -4.51 20.62
CA ILE A 121 7.28 -4.73 20.93
C ILE A 121 8.19 -3.79 20.13
N LEU A 122 7.89 -3.56 18.85
CA LEU A 122 8.65 -2.60 18.03
C LEU A 122 8.44 -1.14 18.45
N LEU A 123 7.31 -0.80 19.04
CA LEU A 123 7.03 0.55 19.52
C LEU A 123 7.85 0.86 20.78
N ASP A 124 8.01 -0.14 21.66
CA ASP A 124 8.75 -0.01 22.91
C ASP A 124 10.27 -0.16 22.74
N GLY A 125 10.72 -0.67 21.59
CA GLY A 125 12.14 -0.85 21.27
C GLY A 125 12.89 0.45 20.94
N THR A 126 14.19 0.45 21.20
CA THR A 126 15.09 1.54 20.76
C THR A 126 15.46 1.41 19.28
N ASP A 127 15.34 2.50 18.53
CA ASP A 127 15.63 2.60 17.08
C ASP A 127 14.79 1.70 16.15
N THR A 128 13.70 1.12 16.68
CA THR A 128 12.79 0.24 15.93
C THR A 128 11.59 0.97 15.34
N TYR A 129 11.41 2.26 15.65
CA TYR A 129 10.22 3.04 15.29
C TYR A 129 10.01 3.12 13.78
N GLY A 130 11.09 3.17 12.99
CA GLY A 130 10.99 3.12 11.53
C GLY A 130 10.31 1.83 11.05
N THR A 131 10.74 0.67 11.54
CA THR A 131 10.14 -0.63 11.23
C THR A 131 8.70 -0.73 11.76
N TYR A 132 8.42 -0.19 12.96
CA TYR A 132 7.06 -0.09 13.49
C TYR A 132 6.13 0.64 12.51
N VAL A 133 6.50 1.85 12.06
CA VAL A 133 5.70 2.62 11.10
C VAL A 133 5.50 1.82 9.80
N TYR A 134 6.56 1.18 9.30
CA TYR A 134 6.49 0.39 8.07
C TYR A 134 5.51 -0.79 8.16
N LEU A 135 5.52 -1.54 9.27
CA LEU A 135 4.63 -2.66 9.50
C LEU A 135 3.22 -2.21 9.89
N ARG A 136 3.07 -1.05 10.54
CA ARG A 136 1.76 -0.44 10.78
C ARG A 136 1.08 -0.06 9.46
N LEU A 137 1.81 0.47 8.49
CA LEU A 137 1.27 0.70 7.14
C LEU A 137 0.84 -0.61 6.46
N LEU A 138 1.61 -1.70 6.64
CA LEU A 138 1.23 -3.02 6.14
C LEU A 138 -0.07 -3.51 6.78
N GLN A 139 -0.22 -3.36 8.10
CA GLN A 139 -1.45 -3.68 8.83
C GLN A 139 -2.64 -2.89 8.29
N MET A 140 -2.45 -1.60 8.01
CA MET A 140 -3.50 -0.75 7.44
C MET A 140 -3.91 -1.18 6.02
N ILE A 141 -2.99 -1.73 5.20
CA ILE A 141 -3.34 -2.30 3.89
C ILE A 141 -4.25 -3.53 4.08
N ILE A 142 -3.92 -4.40 5.04
CA ILE A 142 -4.72 -5.58 5.38
C ILE A 142 -6.12 -5.16 5.85
N LEU A 143 -6.19 -4.21 6.78
CA LEU A 143 -7.46 -3.67 7.29
C LEU A 143 -8.31 -3.04 6.20
N ALA A 144 -7.69 -2.30 5.27
CA ALA A 144 -8.42 -1.58 4.23
C ALA A 144 -9.05 -2.49 3.17
N TYR A 145 -8.39 -3.60 2.81
CA TYR A 145 -8.70 -4.31 1.58
C TYR A 145 -8.81 -5.84 1.71
N VAL A 146 -8.36 -6.43 2.82
CA VAL A 146 -8.32 -7.89 2.98
C VAL A 146 -9.18 -8.37 4.15
N GLU A 147 -9.28 -7.58 5.20
CA GLU A 147 -10.10 -7.93 6.36
C GLU A 147 -11.60 -7.84 6.03
N LYS A 148 -12.37 -8.90 6.35
CA LYS A 148 -13.78 -9.03 5.94
C LYS A 148 -14.73 -8.14 6.73
N ARG A 149 -14.35 -7.82 7.97
CA ARG A 149 -15.24 -7.21 8.96
C ARG A 149 -14.97 -5.73 9.18
N THR A 150 -13.98 -5.16 8.50
CA THR A 150 -13.67 -3.73 8.60
C THR A 150 -14.80 -2.90 8.02
N ARG A 151 -15.20 -1.84 8.72
CA ARG A 151 -16.21 -0.92 8.23
C ARG A 151 -15.68 -0.09 7.07
N ILE A 152 -16.53 0.31 6.13
CA ILE A 152 -16.10 1.07 4.95
C ILE A 152 -15.42 2.40 5.30
N GLU A 153 -15.84 3.06 6.37
CA GLU A 153 -15.23 4.30 6.85
C GLU A 153 -13.79 4.05 7.33
N GLU A 154 -13.57 2.96 8.05
CA GLU A 154 -12.26 2.53 8.54
C GLU A 154 -11.36 2.06 7.38
N CYS A 155 -11.93 1.37 6.39
CA CYS A 155 -11.22 0.99 5.16
C CYS A 155 -10.71 2.23 4.44
N LEU A 156 -11.59 3.23 4.25
CA LEU A 156 -11.26 4.46 3.55
C LEU A 156 -10.22 5.29 4.33
N GLN A 157 -10.39 5.40 5.65
CA GLN A 157 -9.42 6.08 6.51
C GLN A 157 -8.05 5.41 6.43
N SER A 158 -8.01 4.08 6.49
CA SER A 158 -6.77 3.31 6.41
C SER A 158 -6.10 3.49 5.05
N ALA A 159 -6.85 3.32 3.97
CA ALA A 159 -6.41 3.52 2.60
C ALA A 159 -5.74 4.89 2.37
N TRP A 160 -6.42 5.97 2.79
CA TRP A 160 -5.91 7.33 2.60
C TRP A 160 -4.76 7.69 3.53
N CYS A 161 -4.74 7.18 4.76
CA CYS A 161 -3.60 7.36 5.64
C CYS A 161 -2.32 6.78 5.00
N ILE A 162 -2.39 5.58 4.42
CA ILE A 162 -1.25 4.98 3.71
C ILE A 162 -0.83 5.87 2.52
N VAL A 163 -1.78 6.36 1.72
CA VAL A 163 -1.49 7.29 0.60
C VAL A 163 -0.73 8.51 1.10
N PHE A 164 -1.21 9.18 2.15
CA PHE A 164 -0.58 10.39 2.66
C PHE A 164 0.81 10.12 3.21
N VAL A 165 0.97 9.06 4.01
CA VAL A 165 2.29 8.68 4.54
C VAL A 165 3.25 8.34 3.40
N CYS A 166 2.83 7.59 2.38
CA CYS A 166 3.66 7.29 1.22
C CYS A 166 4.05 8.54 0.42
N ARG A 167 3.11 9.47 0.19
CA ARG A 167 3.39 10.74 -0.49
C ARG A 167 4.38 11.60 0.29
N MET A 168 4.17 11.74 1.60
CA MET A 168 5.08 12.50 2.47
C MET A 168 6.46 11.86 2.52
N TRP A 169 6.53 10.54 2.67
CA TRP A 169 7.78 9.79 2.65
C TRP A 169 8.53 9.97 1.32
N TRP A 170 7.82 9.85 0.19
CA TRP A 170 8.40 10.06 -1.14
C TRP A 170 8.91 11.50 -1.36
N ALA A 171 8.15 12.51 -0.91
CA ALA A 171 8.51 13.91 -0.99
C ALA A 171 9.72 14.23 -0.10
N TRP A 172 9.76 13.71 1.12
CA TRP A 172 10.90 13.85 2.02
C TRP A 172 12.18 13.25 1.42
N LEU A 173 12.09 12.07 0.79
CA LEU A 173 13.23 11.47 0.07
C LEU A 173 13.73 12.35 -1.07
N GLN A 174 12.84 13.06 -1.79
CA GLN A 174 13.26 14.04 -2.81
C GLN A 174 14.05 15.18 -2.19
N ASN A 175 13.54 15.75 -1.11
CA ASN A 175 14.13 16.92 -0.48
C ASN A 175 15.50 16.61 0.14
N LYS A 176 15.67 15.42 0.74
CA LYS A 176 16.97 14.96 1.29
C LYS A 176 18.03 14.84 0.19
N GLN A 177 17.65 14.36 -0.99
CA GLN A 177 18.57 14.21 -2.12
C GLN A 177 18.90 15.54 -2.80
N SER A 178 17.94 16.48 -2.87
CA SER A 178 18.19 17.82 -3.42
C SER A 178 19.23 18.61 -2.63
N LYS A 179 19.39 18.31 -1.32
CA LYS A 179 20.39 18.94 -0.45
C LYS A 179 21.78 18.27 -0.53
N SER A 180 21.87 17.08 -1.12
CA SER A 180 23.13 16.34 -1.33
C SER A 180 23.67 16.64 -2.74
N THR A 181 24.27 17.82 -2.89
CA THR A 181 24.61 18.43 -4.18
C THR A 181 25.98 17.99 -4.73
N THR A 182 26.29 16.68 -4.76
CA THR A 182 27.61 16.24 -5.27
C THR A 182 27.70 14.83 -5.90
N ALA A 183 26.58 14.18 -6.22
CA ALA A 183 26.60 12.87 -6.92
C ALA A 183 25.82 12.90 -8.26
N SER A 184 26.27 12.10 -9.23
CA SER A 184 25.71 12.03 -10.59
C SER A 184 24.25 11.55 -10.64
N THR A 185 23.52 11.97 -11.67
CA THR A 185 22.06 11.79 -11.81
C THR A 185 21.61 10.32 -11.89
N ILE A 186 22.46 9.41 -12.36
CA ILE A 186 22.15 7.98 -12.57
C ILE A 186 22.26 7.17 -11.27
N THR A 187 23.18 7.52 -10.37
CA THR A 187 23.28 6.89 -9.03
C THR A 187 22.17 7.37 -8.09
N LYS A 188 21.67 8.59 -8.27
CA LYS A 188 20.58 9.19 -7.46
C LYS A 188 19.23 8.48 -7.61
N THR A 189 18.81 8.16 -8.83
CA THR A 189 17.55 7.42 -9.10
C THR A 189 17.57 6.00 -8.55
N ASN A 190 18.72 5.33 -8.64
CA ASN A 190 18.92 4.00 -8.07
C ASN A 190 18.96 3.99 -6.55
N ALA A 191 19.51 5.02 -5.90
CA ALA A 191 19.47 5.15 -4.45
C ALA A 191 18.04 5.38 -3.94
N LYS A 192 17.25 6.21 -4.63
CA LYS A 192 15.87 6.49 -4.24
C LYS A 192 14.97 5.26 -4.30
N SER A 193 15.12 4.47 -5.37
CA SER A 193 14.36 3.24 -5.53
C SER A 193 14.68 2.20 -4.46
N LYS A 194 15.88 2.27 -3.84
CA LYS A 194 16.31 1.42 -2.71
C LYS A 194 15.73 1.84 -1.36
N CYS A 195 15.52 3.14 -1.16
CA CYS A 195 15.08 3.71 0.12
C CYS A 195 13.56 3.75 0.34
N PHE A 196 12.77 3.34 -0.66
CA PHE A 196 11.31 3.36 -0.62
C PHE A 196 10.72 1.99 -0.96
N ILE A 197 9.40 1.87 -0.79
CA ILE A 197 8.64 0.75 -1.37
C ILE A 197 8.79 0.73 -2.89
N THR A 198 8.50 -0.42 -3.50
CA THR A 198 8.58 -0.54 -4.96
C THR A 198 7.57 0.39 -5.64
N LYS A 199 7.92 0.90 -6.83
CA LYS A 199 7.02 1.78 -7.61
C LYS A 199 5.66 1.12 -7.86
N THR A 200 5.64 -0.18 -8.13
CA THR A 200 4.41 -0.93 -8.36
C THR A 200 3.55 -1.03 -7.10
N ALA A 201 4.13 -1.27 -5.92
CA ALA A 201 3.41 -1.25 -4.66
C ALA A 201 2.83 0.14 -4.37
N TYR A 202 3.63 1.20 -4.56
CA TYR A 202 3.17 2.58 -4.37
C TYR A 202 2.00 2.95 -5.29
N LEU A 203 2.09 2.63 -6.59
CA LEU A 203 0.99 2.87 -7.53
C LEU A 203 -0.27 2.05 -7.20
N SER A 204 -0.10 0.86 -6.62
CA SER A 204 -1.25 0.03 -6.19
C SER A 204 -1.96 0.64 -4.99
N VAL A 205 -1.22 1.19 -4.02
CA VAL A 205 -1.79 1.96 -2.90
C VAL A 205 -2.59 3.15 -3.41
N GLU A 206 -2.01 3.95 -4.31
CA GLU A 206 -2.67 5.11 -4.91
C GLU A 206 -3.95 4.68 -5.64
N LEU A 207 -3.86 3.70 -6.53
CA LEU A 207 -4.99 3.24 -7.34
C LEU A 207 -6.13 2.71 -6.46
N ASN A 208 -5.84 1.83 -5.51
CA ASN A 208 -6.88 1.23 -4.65
C ASN A 208 -7.60 2.28 -3.81
N ALA A 209 -6.87 3.22 -3.20
CA ALA A 209 -7.47 4.24 -2.34
C ALA A 209 -8.37 5.20 -3.13
N HIS A 210 -7.93 5.59 -4.34
CA HIS A 210 -8.73 6.43 -5.21
C HIS A 210 -9.97 5.71 -5.70
N THR A 211 -9.83 4.46 -6.17
CA THR A 211 -10.96 3.68 -6.65
C THR A 211 -11.96 3.44 -5.52
N LEU A 212 -11.50 3.10 -4.30
CA LEU A 212 -12.36 2.92 -3.15
C LEU A 212 -13.19 4.19 -2.85
N LEU A 213 -12.55 5.36 -2.81
CA LEU A 213 -13.27 6.61 -2.61
C LEU A 213 -14.27 6.88 -3.74
N TYR A 214 -13.86 6.65 -4.99
CA TYR A 214 -14.74 6.83 -6.16
C TYR A 214 -16.00 5.97 -6.01
N MET A 215 -15.84 4.71 -5.61
CA MET A 215 -16.96 3.79 -5.35
C MET A 215 -17.86 4.26 -4.22
N VAL A 216 -17.29 4.71 -3.10
CA VAL A 216 -18.07 5.29 -1.99
C VAL A 216 -18.91 6.48 -2.49
N LEU A 217 -18.34 7.35 -3.30
CA LEU A 217 -19.05 8.50 -3.87
C LEU A 217 -20.15 8.06 -4.84
N LEU A 218 -19.93 7.04 -5.68
CA LEU A 218 -20.95 6.49 -6.57
C LEU A 218 -22.13 5.88 -5.78
N VAL A 219 -21.86 5.15 -4.70
CA VAL A 219 -22.91 4.61 -3.83
C VAL A 219 -23.70 5.73 -3.16
N LYS A 220 -23.03 6.78 -2.66
CA LYS A 220 -23.71 7.96 -2.11
C LYS A 220 -24.58 8.66 -3.16
N GLN A 221 -24.15 8.64 -4.42
CA GLN A 221 -24.91 9.17 -5.57
C GLN A 221 -25.93 8.17 -6.14
N LYS A 222 -26.10 6.99 -5.53
CA LYS A 222 -27.01 5.92 -5.97
C LYS A 222 -26.74 5.39 -7.39
N GLN A 223 -25.51 5.56 -7.90
CA GLN A 223 -25.07 4.96 -9.16
C GLN A 223 -24.57 3.53 -8.99
N LEU A 224 -24.20 3.14 -7.76
CA LEU A 224 -23.85 1.78 -7.40
C LEU A 224 -24.67 1.31 -6.18
N PRO A 225 -24.96 0.01 -6.09
CA PRO A 225 -25.55 -0.59 -4.90
C PRO A 225 -24.55 -0.61 -3.74
N ARG A 226 -25.03 -0.68 -2.49
CA ARG A 226 -24.14 -0.64 -1.30
C ARG A 226 -23.20 -1.84 -1.24
N GLU A 227 -23.65 -2.96 -1.76
CA GLU A 227 -22.95 -4.24 -1.89
C GLU A 227 -21.68 -4.11 -2.72
N ALA A 228 -21.61 -3.11 -3.63
CA ALA A 228 -20.39 -2.80 -4.37
C ALA A 228 -19.24 -2.38 -3.45
N LEU A 229 -19.49 -1.98 -2.20
CA LEU A 229 -18.45 -1.62 -1.23
C LEU A 229 -17.86 -2.83 -0.50
N ASN A 230 -18.22 -4.06 -0.88
CA ASN A 230 -17.58 -5.26 -0.36
C ASN A 230 -16.20 -5.46 -1.00
N VAL A 231 -15.24 -4.66 -0.54
CA VAL A 231 -13.87 -4.57 -1.10
C VAL A 231 -13.11 -5.89 -1.01
N TYR A 232 -13.49 -6.77 -0.07
CA TYR A 232 -12.94 -8.12 0.05
C TYR A 232 -13.13 -8.95 -1.22
N LEU A 233 -14.15 -8.67 -2.03
CA LEU A 233 -14.39 -9.39 -3.28
C LEU A 233 -13.46 -8.95 -4.43
N PHE A 234 -12.60 -7.95 -4.22
CA PHE A 234 -11.73 -7.39 -5.26
C PHE A 234 -10.31 -7.98 -5.26
N ASN A 235 -10.08 -9.05 -4.51
CA ASN A 235 -8.86 -9.85 -4.62
C ASN A 235 -9.06 -11.07 -5.53
N SER A 236 -7.96 -11.63 -6.03
CA SER A 236 -7.92 -12.80 -6.88
C SER A 236 -8.00 -14.11 -6.12
N GLN A 237 -8.14 -14.11 -4.78
CA GLN A 237 -8.12 -15.36 -4.01
C GLN A 237 -9.27 -16.31 -4.37
N SER A 238 -10.42 -15.80 -4.81
CA SER A 238 -11.52 -16.67 -5.27
C SER A 238 -11.27 -17.29 -6.65
N CYS A 239 -10.26 -16.81 -7.37
CA CYS A 239 -9.86 -17.27 -8.70
C CYS A 239 -8.56 -18.10 -8.70
N GLU A 240 -7.86 -18.17 -7.56
CA GLU A 240 -6.66 -18.97 -7.32
C GLU A 240 -7.04 -20.34 -6.71
#